data_AF-A0A6C0BGS5-F1
#
_entry.id   AF-A0A6C0BGS5-F1
#
_cell.length_a   1.000
_cell.length_b   1.000
_cell.length_c   1.000
_cell.angle_alpha   90.00
_cell.angle_beta   90.00
_cell.angle_gamma   90.00
#
_symmetry.space_group_name_H-M   'P 1'
#
loop_
_entity.id
_entity.type
_entity.pdbx_description
1 polymer ?
#
loop_
_entity_poly.entity_id
_entity_poly.type
_entity_poly.pdbx_seq_one_letter_code
_entity_poly.pdbx_strand_id
1 'polypeptide(L)' 'MLIPVRCFHCNKLLGNKWVYYQKRLKEEKGDAFGKPKYFDGTNSLDTPEKKIYEELQLVRYCCRKTLLTTVDLLSKF' A
#
# COMPACT_ATOMS: atom_id res chain seq x y z
N MET A 1 7.32 -6.84 12.33
CA MET A 1 7.26 -5.53 12.99
C MET A 1 5.86 -5.00 12.75
N LEU A 2 5.18 -4.56 13.81
CA LEU A 2 3.82 -4.04 13.71
C LEU A 2 3.79 -2.77 12.84
N ILE A 3 2.70 -2.57 12.10
CA ILE A 3 2.50 -1.35 11.31
C ILE A 3 2.47 -0.15 12.27
N PRO A 4 3.16 0.95 11.94
CA PRO A 4 3.13 2.14 12.77
C PRO A 4 1.70 2.71 12.85
N VAL A 5 1.28 3.08 14.06
CA VAL A 5 -0.06 3.62 14.30
C VAL A 5 -0.30 4.91 13.50
N ARG A 6 0.74 5.75 13.37
CA ARG A 6 0.73 7.00 12.60
C ARG A 6 1.92 7.06 11.66
N CYS A 7 1.82 7.87 10.60
CA CYS A 7 2.93 8.13 9.70
C CYS A 7 4.03 8.96 10.37
N PHE A 8 5.29 8.56 10.22
CA PHE A 8 6.46 9.24 10.80
C PHE A 8 6.68 10.68 10.33
N HIS A 9 6.12 11.07 9.19
CA HIS A 9 6.32 12.40 8.62
C HIS A 9 5.05 13.27 8.71
N CYS A 10 3.90 12.75 8.28
CA CYS A 10 2.64 13.49 8.25
C CYS A 10 1.81 13.37 9.54
N ASN A 11 2.17 12.47 10.47
CA ASN A 11 1.41 12.08 11.66
C ASN A 11 -0.06 11.66 11.40
N LYS A 12 -0.44 11.41 10.13
CA LYS A 12 -1.76 10.88 9.77
C LYS A 12 -1.93 9.48 10.38
N LEU A 13 -3.12 9.18 10.90
CA LEU A 13 -3.50 7.86 11.37
C LEU A 13 -3.46 6.85 10.21
N LEU A 14 -2.66 5.79 10.37
CA LEU A 14 -2.46 4.72 9.38
C LEU A 14 -2.83 3.33 9.91
N GLY A 15 -2.71 3.09 11.22
CA GLY A 15 -2.94 1.77 11.81
C GLY A 15 -4.31 1.17 11.48
N ASN A 16 -5.36 1.99 11.46
CA ASN A 16 -6.72 1.56 11.12
C ASN A 16 -6.91 1.21 9.64
N LYS A 17 -5.98 1.59 8.75
CA LYS A 17 -6.09 1.38 7.30
C LYS A 17 -5.39 0.11 6.81
N TRP A 18 -4.51 -0.47 7.61
CA TRP A 18 -3.67 -1.59 7.18
C TRP A 18 -4.48 -2.82 6.76
N VAL A 19 -5.41 -3.26 7.60
CA VAL A 19 -6.21 -4.47 7.33
C VAL A 19 -7.02 -4.31 6.04
N TYR A 20 -7.63 -3.13 5.85
CA TYR A 20 -8.35 -2.80 4.62
C TYR A 20 -7.42 -2.83 3.40
N TYR A 21 -6.25 -2.20 3.50
CA TYR A 21 -5.25 -2.18 2.43
C TYR A 21 -4.81 -3.59 2.01
N GLN A 22 -4.53 -4.46 2.98
CA GLN A 22 -4.16 -5.86 2.73
C GLN A 22 -5.28 -6.65 2.07
N LYS A 23 -6.53 -6.47 2.51
CA LYS A 23 -7.70 -7.13 1.91
C LYS A 23 -7.86 -6.72 0.45
N ARG A 24 -7.87 -5.42 0.17
CA ARG A 24 -8.01 -4.88 -1.18
C ARG A 24 -6.85 -5.25 -2.10
N LEU A 25 -5.63 -5.29 -1.57
CA LEU A 25 -4.48 -5.76 -2.34
C LEU A 25 -4.62 -7.23 -2.76
N LYS A 26 -5.15 -8.10 -1.89
CA LYS A 26 -5.39 -9.50 -2.23
C LYS A 26 -6.46 -9.64 -3.31
N GLU A 27 -7.53 -8.86 -3.23
CA GLU A 27 -8.61 -8.81 -4.22
C GLU A 27 -8.10 -8.34 -5.60
N GLU A 28 -7.32 -7.25 -5.64
CA GLU A 28 -6.80 -6.68 -6.89
C GLU A 28 -5.66 -7.48 -7.51
N LYS A 29 -4.77 -8.07 -6.68
CA LYS A 29 -3.61 -8.80 -7.19
C LYS A 29 -3.92 -10.25 -7.54
N GLY A 30 -4.87 -10.93 -6.89
CA GLY A 30 -5.24 -12.33 -7.20
C GLY A 30 -4.02 -13.20 -7.53
N ASP A 31 -4.00 -13.75 -8.75
CA ASP A 31 -2.93 -14.61 -9.31
C ASP A 31 -1.71 -13.84 -9.91
N ALA A 32 -1.75 -12.51 -9.92
CA ALA A 32 -0.68 -11.65 -10.47
C ALA A 32 0.40 -11.27 -9.45
N PHE A 33 0.43 -11.93 -8.28
CA PHE A 33 1.40 -11.68 -7.22
C PHE A 33 2.81 -12.09 -7.68
N GLY A 34 3.58 -11.14 -8.22
CA GLY A 34 4.96 -11.36 -8.68
C GLY A 34 5.25 -10.96 -10.12
N LYS A 35 4.29 -10.44 -10.88
CA LYS A 35 4.54 -9.90 -12.23
C LYS A 35 5.01 -8.44 -12.13
N PRO A 36 6.30 -8.12 -12.39
CA PRO A 36 6.74 -6.73 -12.43
C PRO A 36 6.08 -6.02 -13.62
N LYS A 37 5.44 -4.88 -13.36
CA LYS A 37 4.97 -3.98 -14.42
C LYS A 37 6.07 -2.95 -14.68
N TYR A 38 6.56 -2.88 -15.90
CA TYR A 38 7.55 -1.88 -16.32
C TYR A 38 6.87 -0.64 -16.88
N PHE A 39 7.56 0.49 -16.80
CA PHE A 39 7.11 1.74 -17.41
C PHE A 39 7.50 1.75 -18.89
N ASP A 40 6.54 1.56 -19.78
CA ASP A 40 6.81 1.44 -21.23
C ASP A 40 6.92 2.81 -21.96
N GLY A 41 7.05 3.91 -21.22
CA GLY A 41 7.25 5.27 -21.77
C GLY A 41 5.98 6.00 -22.23
N THR A 42 4.89 5.29 -22.53
CA THR A 42 3.61 5.87 -22.98
C THR A 42 2.48 5.77 -21.95
N ASN A 43 2.51 4.73 -21.10
CA ASN A 43 1.43 4.45 -20.18
C ASN A 43 1.70 5.06 -18.79
N SER A 44 0.81 5.93 -18.33
CA SER A 44 0.75 6.33 -16.93
C SER A 44 0.38 5.09 -16.10
N LEU A 45 1.34 4.51 -15.36
CA LEU A 45 1.19 3.24 -14.64
C LEU A 45 0.04 3.27 -13.64
N ASP A 46 -1.12 2.74 -14.05
CA ASP A 46 -2.23 2.50 -13.14
C ASP A 46 -1.98 1.20 -12.36
N THR A 47 -1.30 1.37 -11.23
CA THR A 47 -0.99 0.28 -10.30
C THR A 47 -2.20 0.00 -9.41
N PRO A 48 -2.45 -1.26 -9.03
CA PRO A 48 -3.53 -1.57 -8.08
C PRO A 48 -3.31 -0.84 -6.74
N GLU A 49 -2.06 -0.65 -6.33
CA GLU A 49 -1.70 0.15 -5.15
C GLU A 49 -2.22 1.58 -5.25
N LYS A 50 -2.08 2.22 -6.41
CA LYS A 50 -2.52 3.60 -6.63
C LYS A 50 -4.04 3.72 -6.45
N LYS A 51 -4.83 2.81 -7.01
CA LYS A 51 -6.29 2.77 -6.84
C LYS A 51 -6.69 2.69 -5.37
N ILE A 52 -6.05 1.80 -4.61
CA ILE A 52 -6.35 1.61 -3.19
C ILE A 52 -5.96 2.87 -2.38
N TYR A 53 -4.89 3.58 -2.75
CA TYR A 53 -4.51 4.84 -2.10
C TYR A 53 -5.51 5.97 -2.36
N GLU A 54 -6.12 5.99 -3.54
CA GLU A 54 -7.19 6.94 -3.89
C GLU A 54 -8.45 6.65 -3.07
N GLU A 55 -8.86 5.38 -2.96
CA GLU A 55 -9.97 4.95 -2.08
C GLU A 55 -9.73 5.33 -0.61
N LEU A 56 -8.50 5.12 -0.11
CA LEU A 56 -8.10 5.46 1.26
C LEU A 56 -7.83 6.96 1.49
N GLN A 57 -8.00 7.80 0.46
CA GLN A 57 -7.74 9.24 0.47
C GLN A 57 -6.36 9.58 1.05
N LEU A 58 -5.34 8.85 0.60
CA LEU A 58 -3.95 9.10 0.93
C LEU A 58 -3.34 9.94 -0.18
N VAL A 59 -3.29 11.26 0.01
CA VAL A 59 -2.74 12.20 -0.99
C VAL A 59 -1.22 12.31 -0.87
N ARG A 60 -0.71 12.38 0.36
CA ARG A 60 0.72 12.60 0.63
C ARG A 60 1.53 11.32 0.42
N TYR A 61 2.64 11.44 -0.31
CA TYR A 61 3.56 10.34 -0.60
C TYR A 61 4.13 9.68 0.66
N CYS A 62 4.38 10.44 1.74
CA CYS A 62 4.96 9.91 2.98
C CYS A 62 4.05 8.87 3.66
N CYS A 63 2.73 9.13 3.66
CA CYS A 63 1.76 8.21 4.23
C CYS A 63 1.57 6.97 3.29
N ARG A 64 1.70 7.13 1.95
CA ARG A 64 1.69 6.03 0.97
C ARG A 64 2.93 5.12 1.10
N LYS A 65 4.13 5.71 1.17
CA LYS A 65 5.41 5.00 1.37
C LYS A 65 5.31 4.04 2.55
N THR A 66 4.78 4.53 3.67
CA THR A 66 4.67 3.73 4.89
C THR A 66 3.86 2.46 4.63
N LEU A 67 2.67 2.55 4.01
CA LEU A 67 1.87 1.37 3.68
C LEU A 67 2.51 0.46 2.62
N LEU A 68 3.24 1.03 1.66
CA LEU A 68 3.89 0.26 0.61
C LEU A 68 5.05 -0.59 1.15
N THR A 69 5.87 -0.05 2.06
CA THR A 69 7.11 -0.68 2.51
C THR A 69 6.99 -1.44 3.82
N THR A 70 5.90 -1.28 4.57
CA THR A 70 5.73 -2.00 5.83
C THR A 70 5.57 -3.49 5.60
N VAL A 71 6.44 -4.28 6.23
CA VAL A 71 6.34 -5.73 6.28
C VAL A 71 5.85 -6.12 7.66
N ASP A 72 4.68 -6.76 7.71
CA ASP A 72 4.20 -7.37 8.93
C ASP A 72 4.99 -8.66 9.20
N LEU A 73 5.78 -8.67 10.27
CA LEU A 73 6.54 -9.87 10.69
C LEU A 73 5.83 -10.63 11.80
N LEU A 74 4.72 -10.09 12.35
CA LEU A 74 3.99 -10.78 13.41
C LEU A 74 3.42 -12.11 12.91
N SER A 75 3.02 -12.18 11.65
CA SER A 75 2.53 -13.39 10.99
C SER A 75 3.55 -14.54 10.91
N LYS A 76 4.84 -14.27 11.17
CA LYS A 76 5.91 -15.28 11.15
C LYS A 76 6.31 -15.78 12.53
N PHE A 77 5.85 -15.11 13.60
CA PHE A 77 6.03 -15.54 14.99
C PHE A 77 4.80 -16.31 15.43
#